data_AF-A0AAP9J1R4-F1
#
_entry.id   AF-A0AAP9J1R4-F1
#
_cell.length_a   1.000
_cell.length_b   1.000
_cell.length_c   1.000
_cell.angle_alpha   90.00
_cell.angle_beta   90.00
_cell.angle_gamma   90.00
#
_symmetry.space_group_name_H-M   'P 1'
#
loop_
_entity.id
_entity.type
_entity.pdbx_description
1 polymer ?
#
loop_
_entity_poly.entity_id
_entity_poly.type
_entity_poly.pdbx_seq_one_letter_code
_entity_poly.pdbx_strand_id
1 'polypeptide(L)'
;MVGGLGLAESERKEHLAWHETMEMHELIAFQANHLMAFKMMIDDVKDAKLRVLYEDAIYAMEINLKDLLGYYPMAPAFVRHMGDSTDMTRFYAGHLLGFCKTSVRSYAIGITETSTPSLRLTLKKQLNAAIDLHARVFHYMLDRGYYPSYDLPKLLENDMKNANKALSM
;
A
#
# COMPACT_ATOMS: atom_id res chain seq x y z
N MET A 1 -37.74 12.84 -6.97
CA MET A 1 -36.57 13.30 -7.74
C MET A 1 -35.52 13.75 -6.75
N VAL A 2 -34.54 12.90 -6.45
CA VAL A 2 -33.40 13.27 -5.60
C VAL A 2 -32.44 14.04 -6.50
N GLY A 3 -32.34 15.35 -6.27
CA GLY A 3 -31.41 16.21 -6.98
C GLY A 3 -29.99 15.78 -6.67
N GLY A 4 -29.28 15.32 -7.70
CA GLY A 4 -27.85 15.13 -7.61
C GLY A 4 -27.19 16.44 -7.22
N LEU A 5 -26.40 16.43 -6.16
CA LEU A 5 -25.46 17.49 -5.84
C LEU A 5 -24.38 17.49 -6.93
N GLY A 6 -24.69 18.13 -8.06
CA GLY A 6 -23.69 18.45 -9.07
C GLY A 6 -22.75 19.48 -8.46
N LEU A 7 -21.48 19.10 -8.28
CA LEU A 7 -20.42 20.01 -7.85
C LEU A 7 -20.37 21.24 -8.76
N ALA A 8 -20.14 22.40 -8.17
CA ALA A 8 -20.02 23.65 -8.91
C ALA A 8 -18.83 23.58 -9.88
N GLU A 9 -18.90 24.29 -11.01
CA GLU A 9 -17.84 24.27 -12.04
C GLU A 9 -16.48 24.72 -11.50
N SER A 10 -16.47 25.56 -10.46
CA SER A 10 -15.28 25.98 -9.71
C SER A 10 -14.66 24.90 -8.81
N GLU A 11 -15.36 23.79 -8.58
CA GLU A 11 -14.91 22.64 -7.78
C GLU A 11 -14.35 21.50 -8.67
N ARG A 12 -14.48 21.62 -10.00
CA ARG A 12 -13.86 20.69 -10.95
C ARG A 12 -12.36 20.97 -11.06
N LYS A 13 -11.59 20.37 -10.16
CA LYS A 13 -10.13 20.30 -10.31
C LYS A 13 -9.78 19.33 -11.43
N GLU A 14 -8.85 19.71 -12.30
CA GLU A 14 -8.40 18.88 -13.42
C GLU A 14 -7.67 17.60 -12.97
N HIS A 15 -7.10 17.61 -11.75
CA HIS A 15 -6.39 16.50 -11.15
C HIS A 15 -6.51 16.50 -9.62
N LEU A 16 -6.21 15.37 -8.97
CA LEU A 16 -6.13 15.24 -7.51
C LEU A 16 -5.07 16.17 -6.92
N ALA A 17 -5.24 16.63 -5.68
CA ALA A 17 -4.16 17.34 -4.99
C ALA A 17 -2.94 16.41 -4.83
N TRP A 18 -1.74 16.97 -4.82
CA TRP A 18 -0.50 16.19 -4.75
C TRP A 18 -0.42 15.29 -3.51
N HIS A 19 -0.86 15.78 -2.35
CA HIS A 19 -0.89 14.98 -1.13
C HIS A 19 -1.95 13.87 -1.19
N GLU A 20 -3.08 14.07 -1.87
CA GLU A 20 -4.11 13.04 -2.10
C GLU A 20 -3.59 11.96 -3.04
N THR A 21 -2.81 12.35 -4.05
CA THR A 21 -2.15 11.41 -4.96
C THR A 21 -1.17 10.52 -4.21
N MET A 22 -0.40 11.09 -3.28
CA MET A 22 0.54 10.31 -2.45
C MET A 22 -0.17 9.45 -1.40
N GLU A 23 -1.28 9.92 -0.83
CA GLU A 23 -2.09 9.09 0.07
C GLU A 23 -2.71 7.90 -0.69
N MET A 24 -3.23 8.14 -1.90
CA MET A 24 -3.74 7.11 -2.77
C MET A 24 -2.65 6.08 -3.13
N HIS A 25 -1.43 6.52 -3.46
CA HIS A 25 -0.26 5.65 -3.66
C HIS A 25 -0.05 4.72 -2.46
N GLU A 26 -0.01 5.27 -1.24
CA GLU A 26 0.23 4.47 -0.03
C GLU A 26 -0.90 3.46 0.22
N LEU A 27 -2.16 3.86 0.04
CA LEU A 27 -3.32 2.98 0.22
C LEU A 27 -3.34 1.83 -0.79
N ILE A 28 -3.05 2.10 -2.06
CA ILE A 28 -3.04 1.07 -3.11
C ILE A 28 -1.86 0.14 -2.94
N ALA A 29 -0.66 0.67 -2.69
CA ALA A 29 0.52 -0.14 -2.43
C ALA A 29 0.30 -1.06 -1.23
N PHE A 30 -0.31 -0.56 -0.15
CA PHE A 30 -0.65 -1.35 1.02
C PHE A 30 -1.66 -2.45 0.70
N GLN A 31 -2.79 -2.11 0.07
CA GLN A 31 -3.86 -3.07 -0.24
C GLN A 31 -3.44 -4.09 -1.29
N ALA A 32 -2.74 -3.70 -2.35
CA ALA A 32 -2.27 -4.63 -3.38
C ALA A 32 -1.34 -5.70 -2.79
N ASN A 33 -0.37 -5.30 -1.94
CA ASN A 33 0.52 -6.27 -1.29
C ASN A 33 -0.25 -7.20 -0.33
N HIS A 34 -1.18 -6.70 0.48
CA HIS A 34 -1.94 -7.57 1.38
C HIS A 34 -2.90 -8.50 0.63
N LEU A 35 -3.52 -8.02 -0.46
CA LEU A 35 -4.39 -8.85 -1.29
C LEU A 35 -3.62 -10.01 -1.92
N MET A 36 -2.43 -9.74 -2.48
CA MET A 36 -1.54 -10.78 -2.99
C MET A 36 -1.17 -11.77 -1.88
N ALA A 37 -0.78 -11.29 -0.70
CA ALA A 37 -0.44 -12.14 0.43
C ALA A 37 -1.62 -13.03 0.85
N PHE A 38 -2.84 -12.48 0.96
CA PHE A 38 -4.02 -13.24 1.34
C PHE A 38 -4.38 -14.30 0.30
N LYS A 39 -4.31 -13.97 -0.99
CA LYS A 39 -4.53 -14.93 -2.09
C LYS A 39 -3.46 -16.03 -2.13
N MET A 40 -2.22 -15.73 -1.73
CA MET A 40 -1.17 -16.76 -1.61
C MET A 40 -1.37 -17.69 -0.40
N MET A 41 -2.00 -17.20 0.67
CA MET A 41 -2.18 -17.95 1.92
C MET A 41 -3.52 -18.68 2.02
N ILE A 42 -4.55 -18.29 1.24
CA ILE A 42 -5.92 -18.77 1.40
C ILE A 42 -6.01 -20.31 1.38
N ASP A 43 -5.24 -20.97 0.53
CA ASP A 43 -5.24 -22.43 0.41
C ASP A 43 -4.62 -23.14 1.61
N ASP A 44 -3.81 -22.44 2.40
CA ASP A 44 -3.24 -22.93 3.65
C ASP A 44 -4.17 -22.72 4.86
N VAL A 45 -5.19 -21.85 4.75
CA VAL A 45 -6.17 -21.61 5.82
C VAL A 45 -7.15 -22.79 5.90
N LYS A 46 -6.91 -23.70 6.87
CA LYS A 46 -7.70 -24.94 7.02
C LYS A 46 -8.95 -24.78 7.88
N ASP A 47 -9.00 -23.80 8.78
CA ASP A 47 -10.20 -23.53 9.57
C ASP A 47 -11.27 -22.87 8.68
N ALA A 48 -12.45 -23.51 8.59
CA ALA A 48 -13.50 -23.07 7.68
C ALA A 48 -14.04 -21.66 8.00
N LYS A 49 -14.13 -21.31 9.29
CA LYS A 49 -14.63 -19.98 9.69
C LYS A 49 -13.60 -18.90 9.38
N LEU A 50 -12.33 -19.18 9.63
CA LEU A 50 -11.23 -18.27 9.28
C LEU A 50 -11.12 -18.12 7.75
N ARG A 51 -11.31 -19.20 6.99
CA ARG A 51 -11.28 -19.14 5.52
C ARG A 51 -12.33 -18.18 4.97
N VAL A 52 -13.57 -18.22 5.50
CA VAL A 52 -14.63 -17.27 5.12
C VAL A 52 -14.19 -15.82 5.40
N LEU A 53 -13.56 -15.55 6.54
CA LEU A 53 -13.06 -14.20 6.84
C LEU A 53 -11.96 -13.74 5.87
N TYR A 54 -11.08 -14.65 5.42
CA TYR A 54 -10.11 -14.34 4.38
C TYR A 54 -10.79 -14.06 3.03
N GLU A 55 -11.79 -14.86 2.65
CA GLU A 55 -12.56 -14.67 1.41
C GLU A 55 -13.29 -13.31 1.42
N ASP A 56 -13.92 -12.95 2.55
CA ASP A 56 -14.56 -11.64 2.75
C ASP A 56 -13.55 -10.48 2.65
N ALA A 57 -12.38 -10.63 3.28
CA ALA A 57 -11.31 -9.63 3.23
C ALA A 57 -10.77 -9.46 1.81
N ILE A 58 -10.52 -10.57 1.10
CA ILE A 58 -10.09 -10.58 -0.31
C ILE A 58 -11.12 -9.83 -1.15
N TYR A 59 -12.40 -10.18 -1.03
CA TYR A 59 -13.48 -9.55 -1.79
C TYR A 59 -13.57 -8.04 -1.54
N ALA A 60 -13.54 -7.62 -0.27
CA ALA A 60 -13.58 -6.21 0.09
C ALA A 60 -12.38 -5.43 -0.48
N MET A 61 -11.18 -6.02 -0.41
CA MET A 61 -9.97 -5.39 -0.95
C MET A 61 -9.96 -5.30 -2.48
N GLU A 62 -10.52 -6.28 -3.17
CA GLU A 62 -10.70 -6.20 -4.62
C GLU A 62 -11.61 -5.05 -5.03
N ILE A 63 -12.70 -4.82 -4.30
CA ILE A 63 -13.60 -3.67 -4.51
C ILE A 63 -12.85 -2.37 -4.26
N ASN A 64 -12.22 -2.22 -3.10
CA ASN A 64 -11.49 -1.02 -2.73
C ASN A 64 -10.41 -0.67 -3.77
N LEU A 65 -9.65 -1.66 -4.24
CA LEU A 65 -8.66 -1.45 -5.30
C LEU A 65 -9.31 -1.01 -6.60
N LYS A 66 -10.40 -1.64 -7.05
CA LYS A 66 -11.12 -1.22 -8.26
C LYS A 66 -11.61 0.23 -8.17
N ASP A 67 -12.15 0.63 -7.03
CA ASP A 67 -12.62 1.99 -6.77
C ASP A 67 -11.45 2.99 -6.81
N LEU A 68 -10.35 2.69 -6.10
CA LEU A 68 -9.16 3.54 -6.04
C LEU A 68 -8.47 3.68 -7.41
N LEU A 69 -8.38 2.60 -8.19
CA LEU A 69 -7.82 2.62 -9.55
C LEU A 69 -8.64 3.51 -10.49
N GLY A 70 -9.93 3.72 -10.21
CA GLY A 70 -10.79 4.66 -10.94
C GLY A 70 -10.32 6.12 -10.87
N TYR A 71 -9.53 6.48 -9.86
CA TYR A 71 -9.00 7.84 -9.69
C TYR A 71 -7.63 8.08 -10.37
N TYR A 72 -6.95 7.04 -10.90
CA TYR A 72 -5.64 7.22 -11.57
C TYR A 72 -5.64 8.14 -12.79
N PRO A 73 -6.70 8.19 -13.62
CA PRO A 73 -6.78 9.18 -14.70
C PRO A 73 -6.73 10.63 -14.20
N MET A 74 -7.05 10.87 -12.92
CA MET A 74 -6.97 12.17 -12.27
C MET A 74 -5.62 12.41 -11.58
N ALA A 75 -4.67 11.47 -11.63
CA ALA A 75 -3.34 11.66 -11.08
C ALA A 75 -2.42 12.38 -12.09
N PRO A 76 -1.55 13.30 -11.63
CA PRO A 76 -0.63 14.00 -12.53
C PRO A 76 0.33 13.05 -13.27
N ALA A 77 0.52 13.27 -14.58
CA ALA A 77 1.53 12.61 -15.42
C ALA A 77 1.39 11.07 -15.58
N PHE A 78 0.16 10.62 -15.83
CA PHE A 78 -0.18 9.21 -16.06
C PHE A 78 0.43 8.62 -17.35
N VAL A 79 1.08 7.45 -17.23
CA VAL A 79 1.56 6.63 -18.36
C VAL A 79 1.20 5.16 -18.10
N ARG A 80 0.64 4.46 -19.10
CA ARG A 80 0.35 3.01 -19.03
C ARG A 80 1.42 2.21 -19.76
N HIS A 81 2.04 1.25 -19.06
CA HIS A 81 2.59 0.06 -19.68
C HIS A 81 2.23 -1.19 -18.88
N MET A 82 2.00 -2.30 -19.59
CA MET A 82 1.77 -3.63 -19.02
C MET A 82 3.04 -4.44 -19.22
N GLY A 83 3.58 -5.01 -18.14
CA GLY A 83 4.73 -5.91 -18.19
C GLY A 83 4.41 -7.15 -17.38
N ASP A 84 4.71 -8.31 -17.95
CA ASP A 84 4.42 -9.61 -17.40
C ASP A 84 5.71 -10.22 -16.86
N SER A 85 5.77 -10.49 -15.56
CA SER A 85 6.86 -11.28 -14.98
C SER A 85 6.33 -12.18 -13.88
N THR A 86 6.74 -13.46 -13.95
CA THR A 86 6.44 -14.51 -12.97
C THR A 86 7.26 -14.39 -11.67
N ASP A 87 8.22 -13.46 -11.60
CA ASP A 87 9.05 -13.20 -10.43
C ASP A 87 8.32 -12.40 -9.35
N MET A 88 8.16 -12.99 -8.16
CA MET A 88 7.50 -12.38 -7.00
C MET A 88 8.45 -11.57 -6.11
N THR A 89 9.74 -11.45 -6.46
CA THR A 89 10.75 -10.69 -5.69
C THR A 89 10.28 -9.28 -5.36
N ARG A 90 9.66 -8.60 -6.33
CA ARG A 90 9.12 -7.26 -6.15
C ARG A 90 8.00 -7.20 -5.12
N PHE A 91 7.10 -8.17 -5.15
CA PHE A 91 6.02 -8.32 -4.16
C PHE A 91 6.61 -8.55 -2.76
N TYR A 92 7.55 -9.48 -2.60
CA TYR A 92 8.15 -9.77 -1.30
C TYR A 92 8.86 -8.55 -0.71
N ALA A 93 9.57 -7.77 -1.54
CA ALA A 93 10.20 -6.53 -1.10
C ALA A 93 9.16 -5.48 -0.69
N GLY A 94 8.07 -5.32 -1.47
CA GLY A 94 6.98 -4.40 -1.15
C GLY A 94 6.23 -4.77 0.13
N HIS A 95 5.92 -6.05 0.32
CA HIS A 95 5.30 -6.58 1.54
C HIS A 95 6.21 -6.34 2.77
N LEU A 96 7.51 -6.60 2.65
CA LEU A 96 8.49 -6.32 3.72
C LEU A 96 8.59 -4.82 4.03
N LEU A 97 8.58 -3.95 3.01
CA LEU A 97 8.60 -2.50 3.19
C LEU A 97 7.35 -2.03 3.92
N GLY A 98 6.17 -2.53 3.54
CA GLY A 98 4.90 -2.26 4.22
C GLY A 98 4.92 -2.65 5.69
N PHE A 99 5.42 -3.85 6.01
CA PHE A 99 5.64 -4.27 7.40
C PHE A 99 6.55 -3.28 8.16
N CYS A 100 7.68 -2.88 7.59
CA CYS A 100 8.61 -1.96 8.23
C CYS A 100 7.96 -0.60 8.53
N LYS A 101 7.20 -0.04 7.57
CA LYS A 101 6.44 1.21 7.76
C LYS A 101 5.45 1.10 8.92
N THR A 102 4.68 0.02 8.98
CA THR A 102 3.72 -0.22 10.07
C THR A 102 4.41 -0.42 11.41
N SER A 103 5.50 -1.18 11.45
CA SER A 103 6.30 -1.41 12.67
C SER A 103 6.81 -0.09 13.27
N VAL A 104 7.35 0.81 12.45
CA VAL A 104 7.78 2.16 12.88
C VAL A 104 6.62 2.95 13.49
N ARG A 105 5.45 2.97 12.84
CA ARG A 105 4.25 3.65 13.37
C ARG A 105 3.78 3.06 14.69
N SER A 106 3.73 1.74 14.80
CA SER A 106 3.31 1.04 16.03
C SER A 106 4.24 1.33 17.21
N TYR A 107 5.56 1.35 16.98
CA TYR A 107 6.51 1.72 18.03
C TYR A 107 6.36 3.19 18.46
N ALA A 108 6.13 4.10 17.52
CA ALA A 108 5.90 5.51 17.86
C ALA A 108 4.70 5.69 18.80
N ILE A 109 3.57 5.01 18.50
CA ILE A 109 2.37 4.99 19.35
C ILE A 109 2.71 4.43 20.74
N GLY A 110 3.32 3.24 20.82
CA GLY A 110 3.66 2.61 22.09
C GLY A 110 4.61 3.44 22.97
N ILE A 111 5.53 4.19 22.35
CA ILE A 111 6.42 5.12 23.07
C ILE A 111 5.65 6.27 23.70
N THR A 112 4.60 6.77 23.03
CA THR A 112 3.77 7.88 23.56
C THR A 112 2.80 7.43 24.66
N GLU A 113 2.40 6.16 24.66
CA GLU A 113 1.40 5.62 25.59
C GLU A 113 1.99 4.98 26.85
N THR A 114 3.23 4.47 26.78
CA THR A 114 3.81 3.79 27.96
C THR A 114 4.14 4.78 29.07
N SER A 115 3.81 4.49 30.34
CA SER A 115 4.22 5.29 31.51
C SER A 115 5.49 4.74 32.19
N THR A 116 5.97 3.56 31.81
CA THR A 116 7.11 2.89 32.45
C THR A 116 8.43 3.32 31.79
N PRO A 117 9.36 3.98 32.53
CA PRO A 117 10.57 4.54 31.92
C PRO A 117 11.48 3.51 31.24
N SER A 118 11.68 2.34 31.84
CA SER A 118 12.50 1.27 31.27
C SER A 118 11.89 0.71 29.98
N LEU A 119 10.56 0.55 29.93
CA LEU A 119 9.85 0.14 28.72
C LEU A 119 10.00 1.20 27.61
N ARG A 120 9.89 2.50 27.94
CA ARG A 120 10.13 3.57 26.96
C ARG A 120 11.51 3.47 26.31
N LEU A 121 12.56 3.20 27.09
CA LEU A 121 13.92 3.03 26.57
C LEU A 121 14.02 1.82 25.63
N THR A 122 13.40 0.70 26.00
CA THR A 122 13.32 -0.50 25.15
C THR A 122 12.61 -0.23 23.83
N LEU A 123 11.44 0.41 23.86
CA LEU A 123 10.68 0.73 22.65
C LEU A 123 11.43 1.69 21.73
N LYS A 124 12.13 2.70 22.29
CA LYS A 124 13.00 3.60 21.50
C LYS A 124 14.13 2.84 20.80
N LYS A 125 14.78 1.90 21.48
CA LYS A 125 15.81 1.05 20.88
C LYS A 125 15.24 0.22 19.71
N GLN A 126 14.07 -0.38 19.90
CA GLN A 126 13.41 -1.19 18.88
C GLN A 126 12.92 -0.35 17.70
N LEU A 127 12.39 0.86 17.95
CA LEU A 127 12.05 1.84 16.92
C LEU A 127 13.25 2.15 16.03
N ASN A 128 14.42 2.44 16.62
CA ASN A 128 15.63 2.72 15.85
C ASN A 128 16.03 1.53 14.97
N ALA A 129 15.96 0.30 15.48
CA ALA A 129 16.22 -0.89 14.68
C ALA A 129 15.21 -1.08 13.53
N ALA A 130 13.94 -0.74 13.75
CA ALA A 130 12.91 -0.78 12.70
C ALA A 130 13.15 0.30 11.63
N ILE A 131 13.59 1.50 12.02
CA ILE A 131 13.99 2.58 11.11
C ILE A 131 15.18 2.13 10.24
N ASP A 132 16.21 1.53 10.84
CA ASP A 132 17.38 1.04 10.10
C ASP A 132 17.01 -0.06 9.10
N LEU A 133 16.12 -0.97 9.49
CA LEU A 133 15.62 -2.00 8.59
C LEU A 133 14.80 -1.40 7.44
N HIS A 134 13.88 -0.48 7.73
CA HIS A 134 13.11 0.24 6.73
C HIS A 134 14.03 0.89 5.69
N ALA A 135 15.07 1.61 6.13
CA ALA A 135 16.03 2.25 5.24
C ALA A 135 16.72 1.24 4.31
N ARG A 136 17.19 0.10 4.84
CA ARG A 136 17.82 -0.95 4.01
C ARG A 136 16.86 -1.53 2.97
N VAL A 137 15.61 -1.81 3.35
CA VAL A 137 14.60 -2.35 2.43
C VAL A 137 14.22 -1.31 1.37
N PHE A 138 14.06 -0.05 1.76
CA PHE A 138 13.82 1.07 0.86
C PHE A 138 14.92 1.18 -0.20
N HIS A 139 16.20 1.22 0.22
CA HIS A 139 17.33 1.31 -0.71
C HIS A 139 17.42 0.08 -1.62
N TYR A 140 17.18 -1.13 -1.09
CA TYR A 140 17.11 -2.35 -1.90
C TYR A 140 16.09 -2.22 -3.05
N MET A 141 14.91 -1.68 -2.76
CA MET A 141 13.85 -1.47 -3.76
C MET A 141 14.16 -0.31 -4.71
N LEU A 142 14.74 0.77 -4.21
CA LEU A 142 15.13 1.94 -5.01
C LEU A 142 16.20 1.55 -6.05
N ASP A 143 17.27 0.88 -5.62
CA ASP A 143 18.40 0.49 -6.46
C ASP A 143 18.00 -0.46 -7.60
N ARG A 144 16.90 -1.21 -7.42
CA ARG A 144 16.34 -2.15 -8.41
C ARG A 144 15.20 -1.56 -9.23
N GLY A 145 14.84 -0.30 -9.01
CA GLY A 145 13.73 0.36 -9.69
C GLY A 145 12.34 -0.16 -9.28
N TYR A 146 12.24 -0.92 -8.19
CA TYR A 146 10.96 -1.40 -7.64
C TYR A 146 10.20 -0.28 -6.92
N TYR A 147 10.92 0.72 -6.40
CA TYR A 147 10.37 1.92 -5.77
C TYR A 147 11.05 3.19 -6.33
N PRO A 148 10.62 3.70 -7.49
CA PRO A 148 11.23 4.87 -8.13
C PRO A 148 10.78 6.18 -7.46
N SER A 149 11.21 6.44 -6.22
CA SER A 149 10.74 7.55 -5.37
C SER A 149 10.94 8.95 -5.94
N TYR A 150 11.82 9.11 -6.92
CA TYR A 150 12.11 10.38 -7.58
C TYR A 150 11.41 10.55 -8.94
N ASP A 151 10.66 9.53 -9.39
CA ASP A 151 9.93 9.51 -10.66
C ASP A 151 8.47 9.15 -10.39
N LEU A 152 7.68 10.19 -10.12
CA LEU A 152 6.27 10.05 -9.76
C LEU A 152 5.43 9.35 -10.86
N PRO A 153 5.55 9.69 -12.16
CA PRO A 153 4.88 8.94 -13.23
C PRO A 153 5.14 7.43 -13.13
N LYS A 154 6.40 7.04 -12.97
CA LYS A 154 6.80 5.63 -12.87
C LYS A 154 6.36 4.99 -11.57
N LEU A 155 6.30 5.76 -10.46
CA LEU A 155 5.77 5.30 -9.17
C LEU A 155 4.28 4.94 -9.28
N LEU A 156 3.50 5.82 -9.90
CA LEU A 156 2.07 5.62 -10.11
C LEU A 156 1.79 4.49 -11.11
N GLU A 157 2.55 4.40 -12.20
CA GLU A 157 2.49 3.27 -13.13
C GLU A 157 2.73 1.93 -12.40
N ASN A 158 3.69 1.94 -11.47
CA ASN A 158 4.05 0.79 -10.66
C ASN A 158 2.94 0.36 -9.71
N ASP A 159 2.18 1.29 -9.12
CA ASP A 159 1.01 0.97 -8.30
C ASP A 159 -0.07 0.27 -9.12
N MET A 160 -0.37 0.79 -10.32
CA MET A 160 -1.34 0.18 -11.24
C MET A 160 -0.94 -1.25 -11.59
N LYS A 161 0.32 -1.49 -11.91
CA LYS A 161 0.82 -2.84 -12.23
C LYS A 161 0.61 -3.79 -11.06
N ASN A 162 1.00 -3.37 -9.86
CA ASN A 162 0.89 -4.19 -8.66
C ASN A 162 -0.57 -4.46 -8.30
N ALA A 163 -1.43 -3.45 -8.35
CA ALA A 163 -2.85 -3.60 -8.08
C ALA A 163 -3.54 -4.52 -9.09
N ASN A 164 -3.27 -4.36 -10.40
CA ASN A 164 -3.82 -5.25 -11.42
C ASN A 164 -3.30 -6.68 -11.29
N LYS A 165 -2.04 -6.87 -10.89
CA LYS A 165 -1.50 -8.21 -10.58
C LYS A 165 -2.22 -8.83 -9.38
N ALA A 166 -2.45 -8.07 -8.32
CA ALA A 166 -3.19 -8.52 -7.14
C ALA A 166 -4.63 -8.92 -7.48
N LEU A 167 -5.28 -8.16 -8.37
CA LEU A 167 -6.64 -8.45 -8.85
C LEU A 167 -6.71 -9.69 -9.76
N SER A 168 -5.64 -10.02 -10.50
CA SER A 168 -5.64 -11.11 -11.47
C SER A 168 -5.09 -12.45 -10.96
N MET A 169 -4.43 -12.45 -9.80
CA MET A 169 -4.10 -13.67 -9.03
C MET A 169 -5.36 -14.38 -8.56
#